data_AF-A0A699REU7-F1
#
_entry.id   AF-A0A699REU7-F1
#
_cell.length_a   1.000
_cell.length_b   1.000
_cell.length_c   1.000
_cell.angle_alpha   90.00
_cell.angle_beta   90.00
_cell.angle_gamma   90.00
#
_symmetry.space_group_name_H-M   'P 1'
#
loop_
_entity.id
_entity.type
_entity.pdbx_description
1 polymer ?
#
loop_
_entity_poly.entity_id
_entity_poly.type
_entity_poly.pdbx_seq_one_letter_code
_entity_poly.pdbx_strand_id
1 'polypeptide(L)'
;MVNTSLKKLKHHLASFDVVVKERTTTITITKDMWGFEHTKACFRDEIIPFVKALKDLFNSFDQFLIDEKFEVQNVFYQMEQAVEQHRLESNRFQVNMNIVLNDNERLLEQVISKYIMNLVVTANVNNTYELVHECERCVKLETELQKDFIKKESYDNLFKQYTTLEKHCISLEVDTQLEQEIFQRDNSFSQQSVLSFDQLFEINELNTQS
;
A
#
# COMPACT_ATOMS: atom_id res chain seq x y z
N MET A 1 15.95 4.44 -15.50
CA MET A 1 17.38 4.09 -15.33
C MET A 1 17.68 2.65 -15.76
N VAL A 2 16.83 1.68 -15.40
CA VAL A 2 16.88 0.25 -15.82
C VAL A 2 17.11 0.05 -17.33
N ASN A 3 16.39 0.81 -18.18
CA ASN A 3 16.53 0.75 -19.64
C ASN A 3 17.97 1.11 -20.11
N THR A 4 18.64 2.02 -19.40
CA THR A 4 20.02 2.41 -19.72
C THR A 4 21.02 1.30 -19.37
N SER A 5 20.85 0.64 -18.23
CA SER A 5 21.68 -0.50 -17.82
C SER A 5 21.47 -1.71 -18.74
N LEU A 6 20.22 -2.00 -19.12
CA LEU A 6 19.89 -3.04 -20.11
C LEU A 6 20.50 -2.75 -21.50
N LYS A 7 20.48 -1.50 -21.95
CA LYS A 7 21.14 -1.09 -23.20
C LYS A 7 22.65 -1.28 -23.15
N LYS A 8 23.30 -0.96 -22.02
CA LYS A 8 24.74 -1.22 -21.82
C LYS A 8 25.06 -2.72 -21.82
N LEU A 9 24.27 -3.53 -21.12
CA LEU A 9 24.43 -4.99 -21.13
C LEU A 9 24.31 -5.56 -22.55
N LYS A 10 23.29 -5.14 -23.29
CA LYS A 10 23.08 -5.56 -24.69
C LYS A 10 24.26 -5.17 -25.59
N HIS A 11 24.84 -4.00 -25.38
CA HIS A 11 26.03 -3.56 -26.12
C HIS A 11 27.26 -4.42 -25.79
N HIS A 12 27.52 -4.68 -24.51
CA HIS A 12 28.62 -5.54 -24.08
C HIS A 12 28.49 -6.98 -24.61
N LEU A 13 27.29 -7.56 -24.55
CA LEU A 13 27.02 -8.88 -25.12
C LEU A 13 27.25 -8.93 -26.63
N ALA A 14 26.82 -7.90 -27.36
CA ALA A 14 27.04 -7.81 -28.80
C ALA A 14 28.54 -7.70 -29.16
N SER A 15 29.33 -6.92 -28.40
CA SER A 15 30.77 -6.85 -28.62
C SER A 15 31.48 -8.17 -28.34
N PHE A 16 31.05 -8.91 -27.32
CA PHE A 16 31.63 -10.19 -26.96
C PHE A 16 31.37 -11.27 -28.02
N ASP A 17 30.14 -11.36 -28.54
CA ASP A 17 29.78 -12.31 -29.59
C ASP A 17 30.63 -12.12 -30.86
N VAL A 18 30.91 -10.87 -31.24
CA VAL A 18 31.80 -10.55 -32.39
C VAL A 18 33.23 -11.05 -32.13
N VAL A 19 33.79 -10.73 -30.96
CA VAL A 19 35.14 -11.13 -30.56
C VAL A 19 35.28 -12.65 -30.53
N VAL A 20 34.31 -13.37 -29.93
CA VAL A 20 34.31 -14.83 -29.87
C VAL A 20 34.27 -15.44 -31.28
N LYS A 21 33.42 -14.91 -32.18
CA LYS A 21 33.30 -15.40 -33.57
C LYS A 21 34.58 -15.19 -34.37
N GLU A 22 35.20 -14.03 -34.28
CA GLU A 22 36.44 -13.71 -34.99
C GLU A 22 37.60 -14.62 -34.55
N ARG A 23 37.73 -14.84 -33.25
CA ARG A 23 38.77 -15.69 -32.67
C ARG A 23 38.56 -17.18 -32.97
N THR A 24 37.32 -17.67 -32.91
CA THR A 24 36.99 -19.08 -33.19
C THR A 24 37.25 -19.45 -34.65
N THR A 25 36.98 -18.52 -35.57
CA THR A 25 37.27 -18.68 -37.02
C THR A 25 38.77 -18.69 -37.32
N THR A 26 39.57 -17.94 -36.56
CA THR A 26 41.03 -17.84 -36.75
C THR A 26 41.78 -19.09 -36.26
N ILE A 27 41.34 -19.69 -35.14
CA ILE A 27 41.98 -20.87 -34.53
C ILE A 27 41.88 -22.13 -35.42
N THR A 28 40.85 -22.22 -36.28
CA THR A 28 40.65 -23.39 -37.15
C THR A 28 41.70 -23.50 -38.27
N ILE A 29 42.44 -22.41 -38.56
CA ILE A 29 43.30 -22.29 -39.76
C ILE A 29 44.78 -22.64 -39.47
N THR A 30 45.28 -22.45 -38.25
CA THR A 30 46.72 -22.62 -37.91
C THR A 30 46.91 -23.43 -36.64
N LYS A 31 46.63 -24.73 -36.73
CA LYS A 31 46.70 -25.67 -35.61
C LYS A 31 48.07 -26.34 -35.56
N ASP A 32 49.07 -25.67 -34.97
CA ASP A 32 50.22 -26.30 -34.29
C ASP A 32 51.00 -25.23 -33.48
N MET A 33 51.06 -25.42 -32.15
CA MET A 33 51.76 -24.63 -31.10
C MET A 33 51.45 -23.11 -30.95
N TRP A 34 51.28 -22.32 -32.01
CA TRP A 34 50.97 -20.88 -31.95
C TRP A 34 49.57 -20.58 -31.39
N GLY A 35 48.65 -21.54 -31.48
CA GLY A 35 47.28 -21.40 -30.95
C GLY A 35 47.21 -21.26 -29.43
N PHE A 36 48.16 -21.83 -28.67
CA PHE A 36 48.09 -21.85 -27.21
C PHE A 36 48.48 -20.50 -26.57
N GLU A 37 49.55 -19.86 -27.05
CA GLU A 37 49.96 -18.52 -26.60
C GLU A 37 48.91 -17.45 -26.98
N HIS A 38 48.32 -17.55 -28.17
CA HIS A 38 47.29 -16.62 -28.62
C HIS A 38 45.98 -16.76 -27.80
N THR A 39 45.63 -17.99 -27.43
CA THR A 39 44.48 -18.27 -26.54
C THR A 39 44.73 -17.65 -25.16
N LYS A 40 45.93 -17.80 -24.59
CA LYS A 40 46.28 -17.26 -23.28
C LYS A 40 46.26 -15.73 -23.23
N ALA A 41 46.74 -15.07 -24.29
CA ALA A 41 46.66 -13.61 -24.43
C ALA A 41 45.20 -13.12 -24.56
N CYS A 42 44.37 -13.79 -25.36
CA CYS A 42 42.94 -13.47 -25.49
C CYS A 42 42.19 -13.55 -24.14
N PHE A 43 42.44 -14.60 -23.35
CA PHE A 43 41.84 -14.68 -22.01
C PHE A 43 42.28 -13.53 -21.10
N ARG A 44 43.57 -13.19 -21.12
CA ARG A 44 44.12 -12.13 -20.26
C ARG A 44 43.61 -10.75 -20.63
N ASP A 45 43.62 -10.42 -21.93
CA ASP A 45 43.46 -9.05 -22.40
C ASP A 45 42.02 -8.72 -22.79
N GLU A 46 41.18 -9.73 -23.08
CA GLU A 46 39.81 -9.52 -23.56
C GLU A 46 38.78 -10.12 -22.60
N ILE A 47 38.90 -11.41 -22.28
CA ILE A 47 37.89 -12.13 -21.47
C ILE A 47 37.89 -11.63 -20.01
N ILE A 48 39.05 -11.52 -19.36
CA ILE A 48 39.13 -11.07 -17.96
C ILE A 48 38.58 -9.65 -17.79
N PRO A 49 38.96 -8.64 -18.59
CA PRO A 49 38.37 -7.30 -18.51
C PRO A 49 36.86 -7.28 -18.79
N PHE A 50 36.38 -8.10 -19.72
CA PHE A 50 34.96 -8.24 -20.01
C PHE A 50 34.17 -8.79 -18.82
N VAL A 51 34.64 -9.90 -18.23
CA VAL A 51 34.01 -10.50 -17.04
C VAL A 51 34.03 -9.51 -15.87
N LYS A 52 35.11 -8.74 -15.70
CA LYS A 52 35.17 -7.67 -14.71
C LYS A 52 34.12 -6.59 -14.96
N ALA A 53 33.99 -6.10 -16.19
CA ALA A 53 32.98 -5.10 -16.54
C ALA A 53 31.54 -5.62 -16.34
N LEU A 54 31.29 -6.90 -16.63
CA LEU A 54 30.01 -7.53 -16.32
C LEU A 54 29.75 -7.57 -14.80
N LYS A 55 30.74 -7.99 -14.02
CA LYS A 55 30.63 -8.02 -12.55
C LYS A 55 30.32 -6.64 -11.97
N ASP A 56 31.02 -5.61 -12.44
CA ASP A 56 30.79 -4.23 -12.01
C ASP A 56 29.38 -3.74 -12.38
N LEU A 57 28.87 -4.13 -13.56
CA LEU A 57 27.51 -3.83 -14.00
C LEU A 57 26.45 -4.51 -13.14
N PHE A 58 26.62 -5.80 -12.82
CA PHE A 58 25.71 -6.53 -11.93
C PHE A 58 25.69 -5.92 -10.53
N ASN A 59 26.86 -5.62 -9.95
CA ASN A 59 26.94 -4.96 -8.64
C ASN A 59 26.21 -3.60 -8.63
N SER A 60 26.34 -2.81 -9.70
CA SER A 60 25.62 -1.54 -9.83
C SER A 60 24.11 -1.73 -9.94
N PHE A 61 23.66 -2.82 -10.55
CA PHE A 61 22.25 -3.15 -10.68
C PHE A 61 21.67 -3.63 -9.34
N ASP A 62 22.40 -4.48 -8.61
CA ASP A 62 22.00 -4.96 -7.29
C ASP A 62 21.88 -3.81 -6.30
N GLN A 63 22.83 -2.87 -6.29
CA GLN A 63 22.76 -1.68 -5.44
C GLN A 63 21.52 -0.83 -5.79
N PHE A 64 21.23 -0.64 -7.08
CA PHE A 64 20.04 0.09 -7.50
C PHE A 64 18.74 -0.58 -7.02
N LEU A 65 18.64 -1.91 -7.11
CA LEU A 65 17.48 -2.64 -6.60
C LEU A 65 17.35 -2.52 -5.08
N ILE A 66 18.46 -2.52 -4.34
CA ILE A 66 18.47 -2.29 -2.90
C ILE A 66 17.95 -0.89 -2.58
N ASP A 67 18.42 0.14 -3.29
CA ASP A 67 18.00 1.52 -3.10
C ASP A 67 16.50 1.69 -3.43
N GLU A 68 16.03 1.15 -4.56
CA GLU A 68 14.61 1.20 -4.95
C GLU A 68 13.71 0.46 -3.95
N LYS A 69 14.14 -0.71 -3.47
CA LYS A 69 13.45 -1.43 -2.40
C LYS A 69 13.37 -0.59 -1.13
N PHE A 70 14.45 0.08 -0.74
CA PHE A 70 14.49 0.92 0.46
C PHE A 70 13.55 2.12 0.33
N GLU A 71 13.54 2.81 -0.80
CA GLU A 71 12.62 3.92 -1.08
C GLU A 71 11.16 3.47 -0.99
N VAL A 72 10.81 2.35 -1.64
CA VAL A 72 9.46 1.78 -1.57
C VAL A 72 9.09 1.43 -0.13
N GLN A 73 9.96 0.76 0.62
CA GLN A 73 9.74 0.43 2.03
C GLN A 73 9.52 1.68 2.89
N ASN A 74 10.27 2.75 2.64
CA ASN A 74 10.12 4.02 3.35
C ASN A 74 8.77 4.69 3.07
N VAL A 75 8.28 4.64 1.82
CA VAL A 75 6.93 5.11 1.47
C VAL A 75 5.85 4.30 2.21
N PHE A 76 5.96 2.97 2.24
CA PHE A 76 5.04 2.12 2.98
C PHE A 76 5.04 2.44 4.49
N TYR A 77 6.21 2.64 5.08
CA TYR A 77 6.33 3.02 6.48
C TYR A 77 5.63 4.36 6.78
N GLN A 78 5.82 5.37 5.92
CA GLN A 78 5.13 6.65 6.07
C GLN A 78 3.61 6.52 5.94
N MET A 79 3.14 5.68 5.01
CA MET A 79 1.72 5.40 4.83
C MET A 79 1.12 4.72 6.07
N GLU A 80 1.81 3.73 6.64
CA GLU A 80 1.40 3.05 7.87
C GLU A 80 1.25 4.04 9.04
N GLN A 81 2.23 4.94 9.23
CA GLN A 81 2.15 5.99 10.25
C GLN A 81 0.95 6.93 10.04
N ALA A 82 0.67 7.32 8.80
CA ALA A 82 -0.47 8.18 8.49
C ALA A 82 -1.82 7.49 8.76
N VAL A 83 -1.94 6.20 8.44
CA VAL A 83 -3.13 5.38 8.71
C VAL A 83 -3.36 5.26 10.22
N GLU A 84 -2.32 4.96 10.99
CA GLU A 84 -2.45 4.81 12.44
C GLU A 84 -2.83 6.14 13.12
N GLN A 85 -2.26 7.26 12.67
CA GLN A 85 -2.64 8.58 13.15
C GLN A 85 -4.11 8.90 12.85
N HIS A 86 -4.57 8.63 11.62
CA HIS A 86 -5.98 8.80 11.26
C HIS A 86 -6.91 7.93 12.12
N ARG A 87 -6.50 6.69 12.45
CA ARG A 87 -7.24 5.80 13.35
C ARG A 87 -7.42 6.40 14.74
N LEU A 88 -6.36 6.99 15.30
CA LEU A 88 -6.41 7.67 16.60
C LEU A 88 -7.34 8.89 16.58
N GLU A 89 -7.28 9.71 15.52
CA GLU A 89 -8.14 10.88 15.35
C GLU A 89 -9.62 10.49 15.20
N SER A 90 -9.91 9.44 14.43
CA SER A 90 -11.26 8.88 14.29
C SER A 90 -11.83 8.44 15.64
N ASN A 91 -11.06 7.68 16.42
CA ASN A 91 -11.47 7.25 17.76
C ASN A 91 -11.75 8.43 18.70
N ARG A 92 -10.91 9.48 18.64
CA ARG A 92 -11.11 10.71 19.41
C ARG A 92 -12.40 11.43 18.99
N PHE A 93 -12.67 11.49 17.69
CA PHE A 93 -13.90 12.09 17.18
C PHE A 93 -15.14 11.30 17.65
N GLN A 94 -15.11 9.97 17.60
CA GLN A 94 -16.20 9.13 18.11
C GLN A 94 -16.46 9.37 19.61
N VAL A 95 -15.41 9.43 20.43
CA VAL A 95 -15.54 9.73 21.86
C VAL A 95 -16.17 11.11 22.09
N ASN A 96 -15.70 12.13 21.39
CA ASN A 96 -16.26 13.48 21.50
C ASN A 96 -17.72 13.54 21.07
N MET A 97 -18.09 12.83 20.00
CA MET A 97 -19.48 12.74 19.54
C MET A 97 -20.38 12.12 20.61
N ASN A 98 -19.94 11.03 21.24
CA ASN A 98 -20.71 10.38 22.31
C ASN A 98 -20.93 11.32 23.51
N ILE A 99 -19.92 12.14 23.86
CA ILE A 99 -20.06 13.16 24.92
C ILE A 99 -21.14 14.18 24.54
N VAL A 100 -21.08 14.72 23.32
CA VAL A 100 -22.06 15.72 22.83
C VAL A 100 -23.48 15.13 22.79
N LEU A 101 -23.64 13.88 22.34
CA LEU A 101 -24.93 13.20 22.32
C LEU A 101 -25.52 13.04 23.73
N ASN A 102 -24.70 12.62 24.70
CA ASN A 102 -25.13 12.46 26.08
C ASN A 102 -25.51 13.81 26.75
N ASP A 103 -24.73 14.87 26.48
CA ASP A 103 -25.07 16.22 26.96
C ASP A 103 -26.40 16.72 26.36
N ASN A 104 -26.65 16.46 25.07
CA ASN A 104 -27.91 16.80 24.41
C ASN A 104 -29.09 16.02 24.99
N GLU A 105 -28.93 14.74 25.30
CA GLU A 105 -29.96 13.92 25.95
C GLU A 105 -30.33 14.49 27.32
N ARG A 106 -29.34 14.84 28.15
CA ARG A 106 -29.56 15.49 29.45
C ARG A 106 -30.27 16.83 29.31
N LEU A 107 -29.87 17.66 28.34
CA LEU A 107 -30.52 18.95 28.10
C LEU A 107 -31.98 18.78 27.65
N LEU A 108 -32.25 17.81 26.79
CA LEU A 108 -33.59 17.49 26.34
C LEU A 108 -34.49 17.07 27.52
N GLU A 109 -33.99 16.20 28.41
CA GLU A 109 -34.69 15.78 29.63
C GLU A 109 -35.00 16.98 30.54
N GLN A 110 -34.05 17.90 30.72
CA GLN A 110 -34.25 19.12 31.51
C GLN A 110 -35.30 20.05 30.89
N VAL A 111 -35.28 20.24 29.56
CA VAL A 111 -36.27 21.07 28.86
C VAL A 111 -37.66 20.47 28.99
N ILE A 112 -37.82 19.17 28.77
CA ILE A 112 -39.08 18.46 28.92
C ILE A 112 -39.59 18.56 30.37
N SER A 113 -38.72 18.32 31.35
CA SER A 113 -39.09 18.41 32.78
C SER A 113 -39.53 19.82 33.17
N LYS A 114 -38.80 20.85 32.73
CA LYS A 114 -39.16 22.25 32.96
C LYS A 114 -40.48 22.61 32.30
N TYR A 115 -40.72 22.09 31.10
CA TYR A 115 -41.95 22.31 30.38
C TYR A 115 -43.17 21.70 31.10
N ILE A 116 -43.07 20.43 31.52
CA ILE A 116 -44.10 19.75 32.29
C ILE A 116 -44.38 20.50 33.60
N MET A 117 -43.33 20.89 34.33
CA MET A 117 -43.47 21.65 35.58
C MET A 117 -44.18 22.99 35.37
N ASN A 118 -43.80 23.73 34.32
CA ASN A 118 -44.47 24.98 33.97
C ASN A 118 -45.96 24.73 33.65
N LEU A 119 -46.29 23.70 32.87
CA LEU A 119 -47.67 23.37 32.50
C LEU A 119 -48.53 23.03 33.73
N VAL A 120 -47.99 22.22 34.65
CA VAL A 120 -48.66 21.87 35.92
C VAL A 120 -48.88 23.11 36.79
N VAL A 121 -47.87 23.98 36.92
CA VAL A 121 -47.98 25.22 37.71
C VAL A 121 -49.02 26.17 37.10
N THR A 122 -48.99 26.39 35.78
CA THR A 122 -49.95 27.28 35.09
C THR A 122 -51.37 26.76 35.21
N ALA A 123 -51.60 25.45 35.07
CA ALA A 123 -52.92 24.85 35.21
C ALA A 123 -53.49 24.97 36.63
N ASN A 124 -52.63 24.98 37.65
CA ASN A 124 -53.05 25.15 39.05
C ASN A 124 -53.38 26.62 39.41
N VAL A 125 -52.84 27.59 38.65
CA VAL A 125 -52.98 29.03 38.94
C VAL A 125 -54.11 29.69 38.13
N ASN A 126 -54.45 29.20 36.94
CA ASN A 126 -55.37 29.88 36.00
C ASN A 126 -56.71 29.16 35.76
N ASN A 127 -57.78 29.94 35.54
CA ASN A 127 -59.10 29.49 35.08
C ASN A 127 -59.05 29.12 33.57
N THR A 128 -59.74 28.03 33.21
CA THR A 128 -59.98 27.35 31.91
C THR A 128 -59.69 28.04 30.55
N TYR A 129 -59.66 29.37 30.43
CA TYR A 129 -59.43 30.08 29.16
C TYR A 129 -57.95 30.13 28.72
N GLU A 130 -56.99 30.22 29.64
CA GLU A 130 -55.55 30.28 29.31
C GLU A 130 -54.95 28.93 28.84
N LEU A 131 -55.61 27.82 29.21
CA LEU A 131 -55.18 26.45 28.90
C LEU A 131 -55.24 26.13 27.39
N VAL A 132 -56.20 26.73 26.67
CA VAL A 132 -56.37 26.54 25.22
C VAL A 132 -55.20 27.16 24.43
N HIS A 133 -54.71 28.33 24.85
CA HIS A 133 -53.62 29.03 24.15
C HIS A 133 -52.25 28.39 24.42
N GLU A 134 -52.02 27.81 25.61
CA GLU A 134 -50.82 27.00 25.85
C GLU A 134 -50.85 25.68 25.06
N CYS A 135 -52.02 25.04 24.90
CA CYS A 135 -52.17 23.84 24.08
C CYS A 135 -51.82 24.08 22.59
N GLU A 136 -52.23 25.22 22.05
CA GLU A 136 -51.88 25.61 20.68
C GLU A 136 -50.36 25.86 20.52
N ARG A 137 -49.70 26.37 21.57
CA ARG A 137 -48.24 26.46 21.64
C ARG A 137 -47.55 25.10 21.78
N CYS A 138 -48.14 24.13 22.51
CA CYS A 138 -47.64 22.75 22.59
C CYS A 138 -47.53 22.15 21.18
N VAL A 139 -48.62 22.21 20.42
CA VAL A 139 -48.70 21.63 19.07
C VAL A 139 -47.67 22.27 18.16
N LYS A 140 -47.43 23.58 18.28
CA LYS A 140 -46.42 24.29 17.50
C LYS A 140 -44.99 23.83 17.85
N LEU A 141 -44.68 23.70 19.14
CA LEU A 141 -43.39 23.17 19.63
C LEU A 141 -43.18 21.71 19.20
N GLU A 142 -44.22 20.88 19.26
CA GLU A 142 -44.20 19.50 18.80
C GLU A 142 -43.89 19.42 17.30
N THR A 143 -44.50 20.27 16.48
CA THR A 143 -44.19 20.33 15.04
C THR A 143 -42.77 20.85 14.73
N GLU A 144 -42.19 21.71 15.55
CA GLU A 144 -40.78 22.13 15.40
C GLU A 144 -39.81 21.04 15.82
N LEU A 145 -40.07 20.36 16.95
CA LEU A 145 -39.31 19.18 17.39
C LEU A 145 -39.35 18.07 16.33
N GLN A 146 -40.49 17.88 15.68
CA GLN A 146 -40.65 16.89 14.62
C GLN A 146 -39.85 17.24 13.35
N LYS A 147 -39.61 18.53 13.06
CA LYS A 147 -38.66 18.94 12.02
C LYS A 147 -37.21 18.64 12.39
N ASP A 148 -36.84 18.72 13.68
CA ASP A 148 -35.52 18.29 14.13
C ASP A 148 -35.36 16.75 14.10
N PHE A 149 -36.44 15.98 14.25
CA PHE A 149 -36.43 14.54 13.96
C PHE A 149 -36.16 14.21 12.48
N ILE A 150 -36.53 15.08 11.53
CA ILE A 150 -36.12 14.92 10.12
C ILE A 150 -34.60 15.09 9.96
N LYS A 151 -33.94 15.90 10.81
CA LYS A 151 -32.45 15.92 10.87
C LYS A 151 -31.89 14.60 11.39
N LYS A 152 -32.59 13.89 12.28
CA LYS A 152 -32.20 12.53 12.71
C LYS A 152 -32.22 11.54 11.55
N GLU A 153 -33.23 11.59 10.68
CA GLU A 153 -33.26 10.78 9.46
C GLU A 153 -32.06 11.10 8.54
N SER A 154 -31.67 12.37 8.43
CA SER A 154 -30.47 12.77 7.67
C SER A 154 -29.17 12.23 8.29
N TYR A 155 -29.08 12.19 9.62
CA TYR A 155 -27.95 11.60 10.35
C TYR A 155 -27.89 10.08 10.15
N ASP A 156 -29.03 9.39 10.28
CA ASP A 156 -29.12 7.95 10.08
C ASP A 156 -28.71 7.57 8.65
N ASN A 157 -29.10 8.38 7.66
CA ASN A 157 -28.71 8.19 6.26
C ASN A 157 -27.21 8.42 6.04
N LEU A 158 -26.64 9.48 6.65
CA LEU A 158 -25.20 9.77 6.61
C LEU A 158 -24.39 8.64 7.28
N PHE A 159 -24.85 8.16 8.43
CA PHE A 159 -24.24 7.03 9.16
C PHE A 159 -24.27 5.75 8.34
N LYS A 160 -25.35 5.49 7.60
CA LYS A 160 -25.48 4.37 6.67
C LYS A 160 -24.50 4.46 5.50
N GLN A 161 -24.30 5.66 4.95
CA GLN A 161 -23.28 5.91 3.92
C GLN A 161 -21.87 5.70 4.46
N TYR A 162 -21.59 6.21 5.67
CA TYR A 162 -20.31 6.02 6.34
C TYR A 162 -20.00 4.54 6.57
N THR A 163 -20.92 3.76 7.12
CA THR A 163 -20.73 2.31 7.33
C THR A 163 -20.59 1.54 6.01
N THR A 164 -21.21 2.00 4.92
CA THR A 164 -21.00 1.42 3.59
C THR A 164 -19.59 1.70 3.09
N LEU A 165 -19.11 2.93 3.26
CA LEU A 165 -17.75 3.34 2.88
C LEU A 165 -16.70 2.59 3.71
N GLU A 166 -16.90 2.47 5.02
CA GLU A 166 -16.03 1.73 5.94
C GLU A 166 -15.88 0.26 5.50
N LYS A 167 -16.99 -0.43 5.20
CA LYS A 167 -16.96 -1.79 4.65
C LYS A 167 -16.20 -1.88 3.33
N HIS A 168 -16.39 -0.91 2.44
CA HIS A 168 -15.67 -0.87 1.17
C HIS A 168 -14.17 -0.69 1.38
N CYS A 169 -13.75 0.19 2.29
CA CYS A 169 -12.33 0.37 2.64
C CYS A 169 -11.71 -0.90 3.24
N ILE A 170 -12.42 -1.57 4.16
CA ILE A 170 -11.96 -2.85 4.74
C ILE A 170 -11.80 -3.91 3.65
N SER A 171 -12.76 -4.03 2.72
CA SER A 171 -12.65 -4.95 1.59
C SER A 171 -11.43 -4.65 0.73
N LEU A 172 -11.21 -3.37 0.39
CA LEU A 172 -10.07 -2.94 -0.41
C LEU A 172 -8.73 -3.24 0.27
N GLU A 173 -8.67 -3.10 1.59
CA GLU A 173 -7.47 -3.41 2.38
C GLU A 173 -7.18 -4.92 2.44
N VAL A 174 -8.22 -5.75 2.56
CA VAL A 174 -8.08 -7.21 2.46
C VAL A 174 -7.64 -7.64 1.06
N ASP A 175 -8.21 -7.03 0.01
CA ASP A 175 -7.87 -7.33 -1.38
C ASP A 175 -6.41 -6.96 -1.68
N THR A 176 -5.95 -5.79 -1.20
CA THR A 176 -4.55 -5.36 -1.36
C THR A 176 -3.57 -6.22 -0.55
N GLN A 177 -3.93 -6.67 0.65
CA GLN A 177 -3.13 -7.65 1.40
C GLN A 177 -3.02 -8.99 0.65
N LEU A 178 -4.11 -9.48 0.08
CA LEU A 178 -4.12 -10.72 -0.70
C LEU A 178 -3.23 -10.61 -1.95
N GLU A 179 -3.29 -9.50 -2.67
CA GLU A 179 -2.41 -9.23 -3.82
C GLU A 179 -0.93 -9.21 -3.41
N GLN A 180 -0.61 -8.60 -2.26
CA GLN A 180 0.74 -8.62 -1.72
C GLN A 180 1.22 -10.03 -1.37
N GLU A 181 0.38 -10.86 -0.75
CA GLU A 181 0.71 -12.26 -0.46
C GLU A 181 0.96 -13.09 -1.73
N ILE A 182 0.14 -12.87 -2.78
CA ILE A 182 0.32 -13.53 -4.09
C ILE A 182 1.67 -13.12 -4.69
N PHE A 183 1.98 -11.83 -4.68
CA PHE A 183 3.25 -11.32 -5.19
C PHE A 183 4.47 -11.88 -4.43
N GLN A 184 4.37 -12.01 -3.10
CA GLN A 184 5.42 -12.64 -2.29
C GLN A 184 5.57 -14.14 -2.61
N ARG A 185 4.45 -14.86 -2.79
CA ARG A 185 4.46 -16.28 -3.16
C ARG A 185 5.11 -16.49 -4.52
N ASP A 186 4.78 -15.68 -5.52
CA ASP A 186 5.33 -15.80 -6.87
C ASP A 186 6.84 -15.50 -6.89
N ASN A 187 7.29 -14.52 -6.10
CA ASN A 187 8.71 -14.27 -5.90
C ASN A 187 9.42 -15.45 -5.21
N SER A 188 8.80 -16.06 -4.19
CA SER A 188 9.36 -17.23 -3.49
C SER A 188 9.48 -18.46 -4.40
N PHE A 189 8.53 -18.65 -5.31
CA PHE A 189 8.55 -19.69 -6.33
C PHE A 189 9.68 -19.45 -7.34
N SER A 190 9.92 -18.19 -7.74
CA SER A 190 11.03 -17.84 -8.61
C SER A 190 12.38 -18.16 -7.96
N GLN A 191 12.55 -17.86 -6.66
CA GLN A 191 13.80 -18.11 -5.93
C GLN A 191 14.10 -19.61 -5.74
N GLN A 192 13.09 -20.48 -5.67
CA GLN A 192 13.29 -21.93 -5.63
C GLN A 192 13.69 -22.54 -6.99
N SER A 193 13.36 -21.89 -8.10
CA SER A 193 13.64 -22.38 -9.46
C SER A 193 14.96 -21.88 -10.06
N VAL A 194 15.55 -20.83 -9.48
CA VAL A 194 16.81 -20.24 -9.95
C VAL A 194 17.96 -20.91 -9.22
N LEU A 195 18.52 -21.97 -9.81
CA LEU A 195 19.85 -22.46 -9.43
C LEU A 195 20.83 -21.28 -9.49
N SER A 196 21.67 -21.11 -8.46
CA SER A 196 22.69 -20.07 -8.50
C SER A 196 23.68 -20.36 -9.64
N PHE A 197 24.29 -19.32 -10.21
CA PHE A 197 25.26 -19.47 -11.29
C PHE A 197 26.43 -20.40 -10.88
N ASP A 198 26.80 -20.39 -9.60
CA ASP A 198 27.82 -21.27 -9.03
C ASP A 198 27.39 -22.76 -9.04
N GLN A 199 26.12 -23.05 -8.74
CA GLN A 199 25.56 -24.41 -8.79
C GLN A 199 25.48 -24.95 -10.23
N LEU A 200 25.25 -24.07 -11.22
CA LEU A 200 25.26 -24.45 -12.64
C LEU A 200 26.68 -24.80 -13.14
N PHE A 201 27.72 -24.18 -12.57
CA PHE A 201 29.11 -24.53 -12.88
C PHE A 201 29.51 -25.88 -12.28
N GLU A 202 29.14 -26.18 -11.03
CA GLU A 202 29.41 -27.48 -10.39
C GLU A 202 28.74 -28.65 -11.13
N ILE A 203 27.49 -28.49 -11.57
CA ILE A 203 26.76 -29.53 -12.33
C ILE A 203 27.43 -29.80 -13.69
N ASN A 204 27.98 -28.77 -14.34
CA ASN A 204 28.71 -28.95 -15.60
C ASN A 204 30.09 -29.59 -15.40
N GLU A 205 30.81 -29.29 -14.31
CA GLU A 205 32.06 -29.98 -13.99
C GLU A 205 31.83 -31.48 -13.73
N LEU A 206 30.77 -31.84 -13.00
CA LEU A 206 30.41 -33.23 -12.73
C LEU A 206 30.04 -34.03 -14.00
N ASN A 207 29.39 -33.39 -14.97
CA ASN A 207 29.06 -34.03 -16.25
C ASN A 207 30.26 -34.18 -17.20
N THR A 208 31.37 -33.47 -16.96
CA THR A 208 32.62 -33.61 -17.75
C THR A 208 33.58 -34.66 -17.21
N GLN A 209 33.27 -35.28 -16.06
CA GLN A 209 34.07 -36.33 -15.43
C GLN A 209 33.49 -37.75 -15.61
N SER A 210 32.42 -37.91 -16.41
CA SER A 210 31.89 -39.21 -16.86
C SER A 210 32.14 -39.44 -18.35
#